data_AF-A0A8J8ET81-F1
#
_entry.id   AF-A0A8J8ET81-F1
#
_cell.length_a   1.000
_cell.length_b   1.000
_cell.length_c   1.000
_cell.angle_alpha   90.00
_cell.angle_beta   90.00
_cell.angle_gamma   90.00
#
_symmetry.space_group_name_H-M   'P 1'
#
loop_
_entity.id
_entity.type
_entity.pdbx_description
1 polymer ?
#
loop_
_entity_poly.entity_id
_entity_poly.type
_entity_poly.pdbx_seq_one_letter_code
_entity_poly.pdbx_strand_id
1 'polypeptide(L)'
;MEGPLLVNGIAVVVFLLFIIQFFRLALRGDSKKELFLTLALWALGMTVWLVHNAFLNWGWDVYTYVPLVFALATFLLSVFGLLRLQKEEEPSKFQKEI
;
A
#
# COMPACT_ATOMS: atom_id res chain seq x y z
N MET A 1 14.64 1.99 29.50
CA MET A 1 14.73 1.72 28.05
C MET A 1 13.48 0.93 27.66
N GLU A 2 12.36 1.60 27.35
CA GLU A 2 11.06 0.95 27.07
C GLU A 2 10.43 1.35 25.71
N GLY A 3 11.02 2.33 25.03
CA GLY A 3 10.53 2.85 23.74
C GLY A 3 10.42 1.84 22.58
N PRO A 4 11.34 0.86 22.38
CA PRO A 4 11.28 0.02 21.19
C PRO A 4 10.10 -0.97 21.19
N LEU A 5 9.62 -1.39 22.36
CA LEU A 5 8.49 -2.34 22.47
C LEU A 5 7.15 -1.69 22.10
N LEU A 6 6.91 -0.45 22.55
CA LEU A 6 5.69 0.30 22.22
C LEU A 6 5.62 0.64 20.72
N VAL A 7 6.72 1.10 20.14
CA VAL A 7 6.79 1.44 18.71
C VAL A 7 6.56 0.20 17.84
N ASN A 8 7.18 -0.94 18.20
CA ASN A 8 6.96 -2.20 17.50
C ASN A 8 5.52 -2.70 17.67
N GLY A 9 4.93 -2.56 18.87
CA GLY A 9 3.54 -2.92 19.12
C GLY A 9 2.55 -2.11 18.28
N ILE A 10 2.75 -0.79 18.19
CA ILE A 10 1.91 0.09 17.35
C ILE A 10 2.07 -0.28 15.88
N ALA A 11 3.29 -0.52 15.40
CA ALA A 11 3.53 -0.91 14.02
C ALA A 11 2.79 -2.21 13.64
N VAL A 12 2.80 -3.21 14.52
CA VAL A 12 2.06 -4.47 14.32
C VAL A 12 0.55 -4.24 14.28
N VAL A 13 0.00 -3.43 15.19
CA VAL A 13 -1.43 -3.10 15.20
C VAL A 13 -1.83 -2.37 13.91
N VAL A 14 -1.05 -1.38 13.47
CA VAL A 14 -1.27 -0.67 12.21
C VAL A 14 -1.25 -1.64 11.03
N PHE A 15 -0.31 -2.59 11.03
CA PHE A 15 -0.23 -3.66 10.03
C PHE A 15 -1.49 -4.52 9.97
N LEU A 16 -1.96 -4.98 11.13
CA LEU A 16 -3.15 -5.81 11.23
C LEU A 16 -4.40 -5.05 10.77
N LEU A 17 -4.58 -3.81 11.21
CA LEU A 17 -5.69 -2.96 10.79
C LEU A 17 -5.67 -2.73 9.28
N PHE A 18 -4.48 -2.55 8.70
CA PHE A 18 -4.33 -2.43 7.27
C PHE A 18 -4.75 -3.71 6.53
N ILE A 19 -4.28 -4.87 6.97
CA ILE A 19 -4.64 -6.17 6.37
C ILE A 19 -6.15 -6.39 6.43
N ILE A 20 -6.78 -6.11 7.58
CA ILE A 20 -8.22 -6.20 7.76
C ILE A 20 -8.95 -5.28 6.77
N GLN A 21 -8.50 -4.03 6.64
CA GLN A 21 -9.08 -3.08 5.69
C GLN A 21 -8.92 -3.54 4.24
N PHE A 22 -7.75 -4.06 3.88
CA PHE A 22 -7.48 -4.58 2.56
C PHE A 22 -8.41 -5.75 2.21
N PHE A 23 -8.53 -6.75 3.08
CA PHE A 23 -9.46 -7.87 2.87
C PHE A 23 -10.91 -7.39 2.82
N ARG A 24 -11.29 -6.45 3.68
CA ARG A 24 -12.64 -5.87 3.67
C ARG A 24 -12.97 -5.22 2.34
N LEU A 25 -12.05 -4.44 1.78
CA LEU A 25 -12.20 -3.77 0.48
C LEU A 25 -12.17 -4.77 -0.68
N ALA A 26 -11.27 -5.76 -0.62
CA ALA A 26 -11.13 -6.80 -1.64
C ALA A 26 -12.37 -7.70 -1.72
N LEU A 27 -12.98 -8.04 -0.58
CA LEU A 27 -14.17 -8.88 -0.50
C LEU A 27 -15.47 -8.15 -0.83
N ARG A 28 -15.60 -6.88 -0.44
CA ARG A 28 -16.81 -6.10 -0.76
C ARG A 28 -16.90 -5.71 -2.22
N GLY A 29 -15.77 -5.47 -2.89
CA GLY A 29 -15.74 -5.08 -4.30
C GLY A 29 -16.36 -3.71 -4.60
N ASP A 30 -16.87 -3.00 -3.59
CA ASP A 30 -17.65 -1.76 -3.74
C ASP A 30 -16.84 -0.58 -4.32
N SER A 31 -15.54 -0.49 -4.01
CA SER A 31 -14.70 0.63 -4.46
C SER A 31 -13.30 0.15 -4.85
N LYS A 32 -13.14 -0.20 -6.13
CA LYS A 32 -11.81 -0.55 -6.71
C LYS A 32 -10.80 0.59 -6.51
N LYS A 33 -11.26 1.84 -6.53
CA LYS A 33 -10.44 3.03 -6.26
C LYS A 33 -9.88 3.03 -4.85
N GLU A 34 -10.72 2.76 -3.85
CA GLU A 34 -10.26 2.63 -2.46
C GLU A 34 -9.29 1.46 -2.31
N LEU A 35 -9.57 0.31 -2.93
CA LEU A 35 -8.69 -0.85 -2.88
C LEU A 35 -7.28 -0.53 -3.40
N PHE A 36 -7.16 0.09 -4.57
CA PHE A 36 -5.87 0.46 -5.14
C PHE A 36 -5.20 1.59 -4.34
N LEU A 37 -5.96 2.56 -3.83
CA LEU A 37 -5.41 3.62 -2.97
C LEU A 37 -4.84 3.05 -1.67
N THR A 38 -5.57 2.14 -1.03
CA THR A 38 -5.16 1.42 0.17
C THR A 38 -3.87 0.63 -0.10
N LEU A 39 -3.80 -0.15 -1.19
CA LEU A 39 -2.58 -0.86 -1.59
C LEU A 39 -1.38 0.08 -1.84
N ALA A 40 -1.61 1.21 -2.53
CA ALA A 40 -0.55 2.18 -2.81
C ALA A 40 0.01 2.78 -1.51
N LEU A 41 -0.85 3.16 -0.56
CA LEU A 41 -0.44 3.69 0.73
C LEU A 41 0.35 2.69 1.57
N TRP A 42 -0.01 1.41 1.50
CA TRP A 42 0.73 0.36 2.20
C TRP A 42 2.07 0.04 1.57
N ALA A 43 2.14 0.00 0.24
CA ALA A 43 3.40 -0.17 -0.46
C ALA A 43 4.38 0.96 -0.11
N LEU A 44 3.89 2.21 -0.01
CA LEU A 44 4.69 3.35 0.49
C LEU A 44 5.12 3.15 1.94
N GLY A 45 4.20 2.78 2.83
CA GLY A 45 4.51 2.52 4.24
C GLY A 45 5.58 1.43 4.41
N MET A 46 5.44 0.33 3.66
CA MET A 46 6.43 -0.76 3.61
C MET A 46 7.79 -0.28 3.11
N THR A 47 7.81 0.51 2.06
CA THR A 47 9.05 1.06 1.49
C THR A 47 9.76 1.94 2.52
N VAL A 48 9.05 2.88 3.15
CA VAL A 48 9.63 3.77 4.17
C VAL A 48 10.15 2.96 5.36
N TRP A 49 9.38 1.98 5.84
CA TRP A 49 9.77 1.14 6.96
C TRP A 49 11.00 0.28 6.65
N LEU A 50 11.05 -0.34 5.47
CA LEU A 50 12.20 -1.14 5.01
C LEU A 50 13.45 -0.28 4.89
N VAL A 51 13.36 0.89 4.25
CA VAL A 51 14.50 1.81 4.08
C VAL A 51 15.01 2.29 5.43
N HIS A 52 14.11 2.72 6.33
CA HIS A 52 14.48 3.16 7.68
C HIS A 52 15.25 2.07 8.43
N ASN A 53 14.74 0.84 8.38
CA ASN A 53 15.34 -0.31 9.02
C ASN A 53 16.70 -0.65 8.40
N ALA A 54 16.78 -0.74 7.08
CA ALA A 54 18.01 -1.02 6.35
C ALA A 54 19.15 -0.07 6.75
N PHE A 55 18.84 1.22 6.92
CA PHE A 55 19.84 2.20 7.33
C PHE A 55 20.24 2.12 8.81
N LEU A 56 19.33 1.77 9.71
CA LEU A 56 19.54 1.96 11.16
C LEU A 56 19.78 0.68 11.95
N ASN A 57 19.37 -0.49 11.43
CA ASN A 57 19.26 -1.71 12.25
C ASN A 57 19.98 -2.95 11.64
N TRP A 58 19.82 -3.22 10.34
CA TRP A 58 20.14 -4.55 9.74
C TRP A 58 21.05 -4.44 8.51
N GLY A 59 21.23 -3.25 7.94
CA GLY A 59 22.00 -3.05 6.71
C GLY A 59 21.21 -3.31 5.43
N TRP A 60 21.89 -3.18 4.29
CA TRP A 60 21.33 -3.43 2.97
C TRP A 60 21.69 -4.83 2.47
N ASP A 61 20.77 -5.77 2.62
CA ASP A 61 20.95 -7.15 2.18
C ASP A 61 19.82 -7.63 1.25
N VAL A 62 19.91 -8.87 0.77
CA VAL A 62 18.90 -9.49 -0.10
C VAL A 62 17.52 -9.51 0.56
N TYR A 63 17.45 -9.71 1.88
CA TYR A 63 16.21 -9.72 2.64
C TYR A 63 15.57 -8.33 2.75
N THR A 64 16.32 -7.26 2.46
CA THR A 64 15.81 -5.90 2.30
C THR A 64 15.42 -5.61 0.85
N TYR A 65 16.29 -5.95 -0.11
CA TYR A 65 16.07 -5.63 -1.52
C TYR A 65 14.85 -6.34 -2.10
N VAL A 66 14.66 -7.62 -1.78
CA VAL A 66 13.54 -8.40 -2.32
C VAL A 66 12.19 -7.78 -1.91
N PRO A 67 11.90 -7.57 -0.61
CA PRO A 67 10.68 -6.87 -0.19
C PRO A 67 10.55 -5.45 -0.76
N LEU A 68 11.66 -4.73 -0.94
CA LEU A 68 11.63 -3.38 -1.51
C LEU A 68 11.16 -3.39 -2.97
N VAL A 69 11.65 -4.35 -3.78
CA VAL A 69 11.21 -4.54 -5.16
C VAL A 69 9.74 -4.93 -5.22
N PHE A 70 9.29 -5.81 -4.31
CA PHE A 70 7.86 -6.15 -4.21
C PHE A 70 7.01 -4.95 -3.84
N ALA A 71 7.42 -4.15 -2.84
CA ALA A 71 6.71 -2.93 -2.46
C ALA A 71 6.62 -1.95 -3.64
N LEU A 72 7.71 -1.76 -4.38
CA LEU A 72 7.73 -0.90 -5.57
C LEU A 72 6.79 -1.43 -6.67
N ALA A 73 6.83 -2.72 -6.97
CA ALA A 73 5.96 -3.33 -7.97
C ALA A 73 4.48 -3.21 -7.58
N THR A 74 4.13 -3.49 -6.31
CA THR A 74 2.78 -3.32 -5.78
C THR A 74 2.33 -1.86 -5.87
N PHE A 75 3.20 -0.90 -5.54
CA PHE A 75 2.90 0.52 -5.68
C PHE A 75 2.58 0.89 -7.13
N LEU A 76 3.43 0.51 -8.08
CA LEU A 76 3.26 0.79 -9.50
C LEU A 76 1.96 0.18 -10.05
N LEU A 77 1.67 -1.07 -9.71
CA LEU A 77 0.42 -1.74 -10.11
C LEU A 77 -0.81 -1.04 -9.54
N SER A 78 -0.72 -0.56 -8.30
CA SER A 78 -1.81 0.15 -7.64
C SER A 78 -2.07 1.51 -8.27
N VAL A 79 -1.01 2.29 -8.54
CA VAL A 79 -1.10 3.57 -9.26
C VAL A 79 -1.63 3.36 -10.67
N PHE A 80 -1.14 2.34 -11.38
CA PHE A 80 -1.66 2.00 -12.70
C PHE A 80 -3.15 1.63 -12.66
N GLY A 81 -3.57 0.84 -11.66
CA GLY A 81 -4.98 0.52 -11.41
C GLY A 81 -5.83 1.78 -11.20
N LEU A 82 -5.34 2.74 -10.39
CA LEU A 82 -6.00 4.03 -10.18
C LEU A 82 -6.13 4.85 -11.46
N LEU A 83 -5.04 4.97 -12.24
CA LEU A 83 -5.04 5.72 -13.50
C LEU A 83 -5.99 5.10 -14.53
N ARG A 84 -6.06 3.76 -14.57
CA ARG A 84 -7.01 3.05 -15.43
C ARG A 84 -8.45 3.31 -15.02
N LEU A 85 -8.77 3.25 -13.72
CA LEU A 85 -10.10 3.57 -13.22
C LEU A 85 -10.51 5.00 -13.54
N GLN A 86 -9.59 5.96 -13.40
CA GLN A 86 -9.85 7.35 -13.76
C GLN A 86 -10.23 7.48 -15.25
N LYS A 87 -9.52 6.78 -16.13
CA LYS A 87 -9.84 6.74 -17.58
C LYS A 87 -11.15 6.03 -17.89
N GLU A 88 -11.63 5.10 -17.06
CA GLU A 88 -12.92 4.43 -17.22
C GLU A 88 -14.08 5.29 -16.69
N GLU A 89 -13.85 6.13 -15.67
CA GLU A 89 -14.82 7.08 -15.12
C GLU A 89 -15.04 8.33 -16.02
N GLU A 90 -14.01 8.78 -16.76
CA GLU A 90 -14.07 9.96 -17.65
C GLU A 90 -15.02 9.82 -18.89
N PRO A 91 -15.09 8.69 -19.63
CA PRO A 91 -16.01 8.58 -20.77
C PRO A 91 -17.48 8.42 -20.34
N SER A 92 -17.75 7.88 -19.15
CA SER A 92 -19.13 7.64 -18.70
C SER A 92 -19.90 8.93 -18.36
N LYS A 93 -19.22 10.06 -18.15
CA LYS A 93 -19.86 11.36 -17.93
C LYS A 93 -20.14 12.14 -19.22
N PHE A 94 -19.49 11.78 -20.34
CA PHE A 94 -19.68 12.45 -21.63
C PHE A 94 -20.78 11.84 -22.51
N GLN A 95 -21.27 10.63 -22.22
CA GLN A 95 -22.25 9.94 -23.07
C GLN A 95 -23.72 10.08 -22.62
N LYS A 96 -23.98 10.78 -21.51
CA LYS A 96 -25.36 11.06 -21.03
C LYS A 96 -25.86 12.48 -21.37
N GLU A 97 -25.07 13.26 -22.11
CA GLU A 97 -25.41 14.65 -22.49
C GLU A 97 -25.54 14.87 -24.02
N ILE A 98 -25.60 13.82 -24.84
CA ILE A 98 -25.85 13.93 -26.29
C ILE A 98 -27.16 13.23 -26.67
#